data_AF-A0A5J4LDX9-F1
#
_entry.id   AF-A0A5J4LDX9-F1
#
_cell.length_a   1.000
_cell.length_b   1.000
_cell.length_c   1.000
_cell.angle_alpha   90.00
_cell.angle_beta   90.00
_cell.angle_gamma   90.00
#
_symmetry.space_group_name_H-M   'P 1'
#
loop_
_entity.id
_entity.type
_entity.pdbx_description
1 polymer ?
#
loop_
_entity_poly.entity_id
_entity_poly.type
_entity_poly.pdbx_seq_one_letter_code
_entity_poly.pdbx_strand_id
1 'polypeptide(L)'
;MPLRTPALPVLPYRKPTRGRDYWVLDDVLPDPDAVRERCLARSDWTEGYPHKPESWPGLRTMPALEPGELAHVEKLVRGATGAPKIWAERPAGGSTFHHNCVQVVGEGEGEPRPHTDSRSLCRYAAVLYLNPLVPKDCGTSFCRQSLPGGTLGGNQVAPPHNNLVDALGTRFVGPDSFTEDVRVPHRANRLLLYSANLIHTATGYWGTTLQDKRMTAVFFWMA
;
A
#
# COMPACT_ATOMS: atom_id res chain seq x y z
N MET A 1 22.14 -6.42 -35.91
CA MET A 1 22.03 -7.05 -34.58
C MET A 1 20.92 -6.33 -33.84
N PRO A 2 19.81 -6.96 -33.43
CA PRO A 2 18.84 -6.30 -32.57
C PRO A 2 19.54 -5.99 -31.24
N LEU A 3 19.41 -4.75 -30.76
CA LEU A 3 19.90 -4.37 -29.43
C LEU A 3 19.19 -5.26 -28.41
N ARG A 4 19.96 -6.08 -27.67
CA ARG A 4 19.44 -6.80 -26.50
C ARG A 4 19.01 -5.75 -25.49
N THR A 5 17.70 -5.57 -25.32
CA THR A 5 17.16 -4.83 -24.18
C THR A 5 17.72 -5.49 -22.92
N PRO A 6 18.35 -4.74 -21.99
CA PRO A 6 18.83 -5.32 -20.74
C PRO A 6 17.67 -6.04 -20.05
N ALA A 7 17.86 -7.32 -19.73
CA ALA A 7 16.86 -8.07 -18.98
C ALA A 7 16.74 -7.44 -17.58
N LEU A 8 15.51 -7.21 -17.11
CA LEU A 8 15.28 -6.71 -15.75
C LEU A 8 15.93 -7.67 -14.74
N PRO A 9 16.55 -7.15 -13.67
CA PRO A 9 17.04 -8.00 -12.58
C PRO A 9 15.94 -8.93 -12.07
N VAL A 10 16.28 -10.21 -11.88
CA VAL A 10 15.34 -11.20 -11.35
C VAL A 10 15.32 -11.08 -9.84
N LEU A 11 14.15 -10.73 -9.28
CA LEU A 11 13.94 -10.61 -7.85
C LEU A 11 13.81 -11.99 -7.19
N PRO A 12 14.09 -12.11 -5.88
CA PRO A 12 13.79 -13.32 -5.14
C PRO A 12 12.28 -13.57 -5.06
N TYR A 13 11.90 -14.84 -5.17
CA TYR A 13 10.52 -15.28 -4.98
C TYR A 13 10.35 -15.99 -3.64
N ARG A 14 9.31 -15.59 -2.90
CA ARG A 14 8.77 -16.40 -1.81
C ARG A 14 7.25 -16.24 -1.81
N LYS A 15 6.53 -17.36 -1.96
CA LYS A 15 5.06 -17.35 -2.00
C LYS A 15 4.48 -16.60 -0.80
N PRO A 16 3.73 -15.49 -1.01
CA PRO A 16 3.12 -14.75 0.09
C PRO A 16 2.22 -15.65 0.90
N THR A 17 2.47 -15.71 2.21
CA THR A 17 1.82 -16.63 3.14
C THR A 17 1.16 -15.83 4.26
N ARG A 18 -0.14 -16.07 4.47
CA ARG A 18 -0.90 -15.45 5.56
C ARG A 18 -0.29 -15.85 6.91
N GLY A 19 -0.13 -14.91 7.83
CA GLY A 19 0.50 -15.13 9.13
C GLY A 19 2.02 -14.99 9.12
N ARG A 20 2.65 -14.78 7.95
CA ARG A 20 4.10 -14.64 7.81
C ARG A 20 4.53 -13.40 7.03
N ASP A 21 3.98 -13.23 5.84
CA ASP A 21 4.32 -12.09 4.97
C ASP A 21 3.16 -11.09 4.88
N TYR A 22 1.93 -11.55 5.15
CA TYR A 22 0.76 -10.68 5.27
C TYR A 22 -0.24 -11.23 6.30
N TRP A 23 -1.08 -10.35 6.82
CA TRP A 23 -2.12 -10.63 7.79
C TRP A 23 -3.39 -9.88 7.39
N VAL A 24 -4.52 -10.53 7.63
CA VAL A 24 -5.84 -9.94 7.42
C VAL A 24 -6.54 -9.94 8.76
N LEU A 25 -6.80 -8.74 9.27
CA LEU A 25 -7.54 -8.49 10.49
C LEU A 25 -8.83 -7.79 10.10
N ASP A 26 -9.95 -8.35 10.54
CA ASP A 26 -11.28 -7.84 10.24
C ASP A 26 -11.89 -7.21 11.48
N ASP A 27 -12.82 -6.27 11.27
CA ASP A 27 -13.58 -5.59 12.33
C ASP A 27 -12.64 -4.90 13.34
N VAL A 28 -11.64 -4.19 12.79
CA VAL A 28 -10.49 -3.67 13.53
C VAL A 28 -10.84 -2.50 14.44
N LEU A 29 -11.52 -1.49 13.90
CA LEU A 29 -11.96 -0.33 14.67
C LEU A 29 -13.28 -0.64 15.38
N PRO A 30 -13.44 -0.22 16.65
CA PRO A 30 -14.73 -0.30 17.34
C PRO A 30 -15.84 0.50 16.65
N ASP A 31 -15.48 1.64 16.07
CA ASP A 31 -16.40 2.54 15.35
C ASP A 31 -15.73 3.04 14.06
N PRO A 32 -15.75 2.26 12.97
CA PRO A 32 -15.17 2.67 11.70
C PRO A 32 -15.96 3.80 11.02
N ASP A 33 -17.25 3.95 11.33
CA ASP A 33 -18.11 4.96 10.73
C ASP A 33 -17.76 6.34 11.28
N ALA A 34 -17.47 6.48 12.58
CA ALA A 34 -16.98 7.73 13.15
C ALA A 34 -15.66 8.20 12.50
N VAL A 35 -14.73 7.28 12.21
CA VAL A 35 -13.49 7.61 11.48
C VAL A 35 -13.82 8.13 10.08
N ARG A 36 -14.69 7.42 9.35
CA ARG A 36 -15.10 7.80 8.00
C ARG A 36 -15.81 9.16 7.99
N GLU A 37 -16.74 9.41 8.91
CA GLU A 37 -17.46 10.68 9.05
C GLU A 37 -16.49 11.85 9.29
N ARG A 38 -15.53 11.68 10.22
CA ARG A 38 -14.48 12.69 10.45
C ARG A 38 -13.67 12.94 9.19
N CYS A 39 -13.28 11.90 8.45
CA CYS A 39 -12.57 12.06 7.17
C CYS A 39 -13.41 12.83 6.14
N LEU A 40 -14.70 12.50 5.97
CA LEU A 40 -15.59 13.18 5.02
C LEU A 40 -15.83 14.65 5.37
N ALA A 41 -15.75 15.02 6.64
CA ALA A 41 -15.89 16.40 7.09
C ALA A 41 -14.61 17.25 6.92
N ARG A 42 -13.48 16.66 6.49
CA ARG A 42 -12.21 17.37 6.30
C ARG A 42 -12.25 18.29 5.08
N SER A 43 -11.62 19.45 5.20
CA SER A 43 -11.41 20.42 4.12
C SER A 43 -9.94 20.64 3.75
N ASP A 44 -9.00 20.05 4.50
CA ASP A 44 -7.56 20.26 4.38
C ASP A 44 -6.85 19.15 3.58
N TRP A 45 -7.46 18.76 2.46
CA TRP A 45 -6.93 17.73 1.59
C TRP A 45 -5.70 18.21 0.81
N THR A 46 -4.65 17.40 0.82
CA THR A 46 -3.54 17.53 -0.11
C THR A 46 -3.89 16.80 -1.41
N GLU A 47 -3.67 17.47 -2.53
CA GLU A 47 -4.03 17.02 -3.88
C GLU A 47 -2.89 16.25 -4.56
N GLY A 48 -3.18 15.05 -5.04
CA GLY A 48 -2.30 14.23 -5.87
C GLY A 48 -2.74 14.24 -7.33
N TYR A 49 -2.27 13.27 -8.14
CA TYR A 49 -2.77 13.08 -9.50
C TYR A 49 -4.28 12.71 -9.49
N PRO A 50 -5.12 13.24 -10.40
CA PRO A 50 -4.80 14.11 -11.52
C PRO A 50 -4.84 15.61 -11.19
N HIS A 51 -5.23 15.97 -9.96
CA HIS A 51 -5.37 17.36 -9.50
C HIS A 51 -4.03 18.12 -9.55
N LYS A 52 -2.92 17.44 -9.26
CA LYS A 52 -1.54 17.93 -9.35
C LYS A 52 -0.61 16.90 -9.99
N PRO A 53 0.55 17.31 -10.57
CA PRO A 53 1.53 16.41 -11.21
C PRO A 53 2.34 15.62 -10.17
N GLU A 54 1.66 14.99 -9.22
CA GLU A 54 2.23 14.19 -8.16
C GLU A 54 2.37 12.72 -8.57
N SER A 55 3.29 12.01 -7.94
CA SER A 55 3.52 10.57 -8.22
C SER A 55 2.49 9.64 -7.57
N TRP A 56 1.57 10.18 -6.76
CA TRP A 56 0.55 9.46 -6.02
C TRP A 56 -0.85 9.99 -6.39
N PRO A 57 -1.88 9.13 -6.40
CA PRO A 57 -3.21 9.51 -6.88
C PRO A 57 -4.14 10.01 -5.78
N GLY A 58 -5.19 10.71 -6.21
CA GLY A 58 -6.33 11.13 -5.39
C GLY A 58 -5.99 12.23 -4.39
N LEU A 59 -6.59 12.15 -3.20
CA LEU A 59 -6.39 13.12 -2.13
C LEU A 59 -5.86 12.45 -0.88
N ARG A 60 -5.07 13.17 -0.09
CA ARG A 60 -4.53 12.70 1.19
C ARG A 60 -4.73 13.73 2.30
N THR A 61 -4.97 13.27 3.52
CA THR A 61 -4.86 14.13 4.72
C THR A 61 -4.36 13.33 5.92
N MET A 62 -3.92 14.04 6.97
CA MET A 62 -3.35 13.47 8.18
C MET A 62 -3.81 14.24 9.43
N PRO A 63 -3.93 13.59 10.59
CA PRO A 63 -3.89 12.13 10.76
C PRO A 63 -5.20 11.46 10.28
N ALA A 64 -5.15 10.16 9.98
CA ALA A 64 -6.34 9.35 9.68
C ALA A 64 -7.06 8.93 10.96
N LEU A 65 -6.31 8.35 11.90
CA LEU A 65 -6.78 7.88 13.19
C LEU A 65 -6.35 8.81 14.31
N GLU A 66 -7.22 8.95 15.31
CA GLU A 66 -6.88 9.60 16.58
C GLU A 66 -5.89 8.75 17.40
N PRO A 67 -5.19 9.33 18.39
CA PRO A 67 -4.16 8.61 19.14
C PRO A 67 -4.62 7.28 19.77
N GLY A 68 -5.85 7.23 20.30
CA GLY A 68 -6.41 6.00 20.90
C GLY A 68 -6.72 4.92 19.87
N GLU A 69 -7.27 5.31 18.71
CA GLU A 69 -7.56 4.42 17.59
C GLU A 69 -6.26 3.87 16.98
N LEU A 70 -5.25 4.72 16.79
CA LEU A 70 -3.94 4.32 16.32
C LEU A 70 -3.27 3.36 17.30
N ALA A 71 -3.29 3.66 18.60
CA ALA A 71 -2.71 2.77 19.62
C ALA A 71 -3.37 1.39 19.65
N HIS A 72 -4.68 1.32 19.41
CA HIS A 72 -5.41 0.06 19.26
C HIS A 72 -4.95 -0.73 18.03
N VAL A 73 -4.87 -0.08 16.86
CA VAL A 73 -4.33 -0.71 15.64
C VAL A 73 -2.90 -1.21 15.87
N GLU A 74 -2.04 -0.40 16.47
CA GLU A 74 -0.65 -0.78 16.74
C GLU A 74 -0.53 -1.96 17.71
N LYS A 75 -1.43 -2.08 18.69
CA LYS A 75 -1.51 -3.26 19.57
C LYS A 75 -1.81 -4.52 18.77
N LEU A 76 -2.77 -4.45 17.83
CA LEU A 76 -3.12 -5.57 16.96
C LEU A 76 -1.97 -5.95 16.01
N VAL A 77 -1.27 -4.95 15.45
CA VAL A 77 -0.09 -5.16 14.59
C VAL A 77 1.03 -5.88 15.34
N ARG A 78 1.36 -5.45 16.56
CA ARG A 78 2.34 -6.15 17.40
C ARG A 78 1.91 -7.59 17.71
N GLY A 79 0.64 -7.79 18.04
CA GLY A 79 0.08 -9.13 18.30
C GLY A 79 0.15 -10.05 17.08
N ALA A 80 -0.13 -9.54 15.89
CA ALA A 80 -0.12 -10.32 14.65
C ALA A 80 1.30 -10.67 14.18
N THR A 81 2.25 -9.75 14.32
CA THR A 81 3.62 -9.89 13.81
C THR A 81 4.59 -10.49 14.82
N GLY A 82 4.26 -10.45 16.11
CA GLY A 82 5.19 -10.78 17.18
C GLY A 82 6.29 -9.73 17.40
N ALA A 83 6.22 -8.58 16.73
CA ALA A 83 7.21 -7.51 16.90
C ALA A 83 7.12 -6.94 18.33
N PRO A 84 8.24 -6.88 19.09
CA PRO A 84 8.24 -6.37 20.45
C PRO A 84 7.98 -4.86 20.49
N LYS A 85 8.35 -4.16 19.42
CA LYS A 85 8.16 -2.71 19.24
C LYS A 85 7.84 -2.45 17.77
N ILE A 86 7.05 -1.41 17.54
CA ILE A 86 6.88 -0.79 16.22
C ILE A 86 6.92 0.73 16.37
N TRP A 87 7.37 1.45 15.35
CA TRP A 87 7.37 2.92 15.33
C TRP A 87 7.29 3.46 13.90
N ALA A 88 6.70 4.65 13.73
CA ALA A 88 6.82 5.40 12.49
C ALA A 88 8.22 6.04 12.41
N GLU A 89 8.94 5.78 11.32
CA GLU A 89 10.26 6.37 11.12
C GLU A 89 10.16 7.89 10.86
N ARG A 90 11.20 8.64 11.22
CA ARG A 90 11.29 10.08 10.91
C ARG A 90 12.35 10.28 9.84
N PRO A 91 11.96 10.50 8.56
CA PRO A 91 12.94 10.68 7.51
C PRO A 91 13.87 11.86 7.80
N ALA A 92 15.17 11.67 7.54
CA ALA A 92 16.10 12.78 7.49
C ALA A 92 15.66 13.81 6.41
N GLY A 93 15.82 15.10 6.71
CA GLY A 93 15.58 16.17 5.74
C GLY A 93 14.13 16.68 5.65
N GLY A 94 13.25 16.34 6.61
CA GLY A 94 11.95 17.00 6.75
C GLY A 94 10.88 16.62 5.71
N SER A 95 11.13 15.59 4.89
CA SER A 95 10.11 15.06 3.99
C SER A 95 8.95 14.42 4.78
N THR A 96 7.72 14.69 4.34
CA THR A 96 6.52 14.17 4.97
C THR A 96 6.44 12.66 4.78
N PHE A 97 6.47 11.90 5.88
CA PHE A 97 6.20 10.46 5.89
C PHE A 97 4.73 10.23 6.17
N HIS A 98 4.00 9.68 5.20
CA HIS A 98 2.54 9.54 5.24
C HIS A 98 2.08 8.33 6.09
N HIS A 99 2.61 8.21 7.30
CA HIS A 99 2.14 7.28 8.31
C HIS A 99 0.84 7.80 8.95
N ASN A 100 -0.15 6.91 9.17
CA ASN A 100 -1.47 7.28 9.68
C ASN A 100 -2.12 8.36 8.80
N CYS A 101 -2.16 8.10 7.49
CA CYS A 101 -2.66 9.01 6.47
C CYS A 101 -3.89 8.43 5.79
N VAL A 102 -4.96 9.22 5.65
CA VAL A 102 -6.11 8.81 4.85
C VAL A 102 -5.84 9.17 3.40
N GLN A 103 -6.15 8.25 2.51
CA GLN A 103 -6.11 8.45 1.07
C GLN A 103 -7.47 8.10 0.48
N VAL A 104 -7.99 8.98 -0.38
CA VAL A 104 -9.20 8.75 -1.17
C VAL A 104 -8.84 8.79 -2.64
N VAL A 105 -9.25 7.79 -3.41
CA VAL A 105 -8.95 7.71 -4.85
C VAL A 105 -10.18 7.25 -5.62
N GLY A 106 -10.56 8.04 -6.62
CA GLY A 106 -11.68 7.77 -7.52
C GLY A 106 -11.34 6.99 -8.77
N GLU A 107 -12.37 6.50 -9.45
CA GLU A 107 -12.23 5.96 -10.80
C GLU A 107 -11.73 7.06 -11.75
N GLY A 108 -10.63 6.80 -12.46
CA GLY A 108 -9.98 7.79 -13.32
C GLY A 108 -8.98 8.72 -12.63
N GLU A 109 -8.79 8.62 -11.31
CA GLU A 109 -7.79 9.44 -10.61
C GLU A 109 -6.37 8.85 -10.63
N GLY A 110 -6.14 7.85 -11.47
CA GLY A 110 -4.84 7.20 -11.65
C GLY A 110 -4.99 5.71 -11.91
N GLU A 111 -3.85 5.08 -12.18
CA GLU A 111 -3.76 3.63 -12.37
C GLU A 111 -3.05 3.01 -11.17
N PRO A 112 -3.49 1.84 -10.69
CA PRO A 112 -2.72 1.10 -9.71
C PRO A 112 -1.37 0.68 -10.29
N ARG A 113 -0.29 1.01 -9.57
CA ARG A 113 1.08 0.71 -9.99
C ARG A 113 1.75 -0.22 -8.97
N PRO A 114 2.26 -1.39 -9.40
CA PRO A 114 3.07 -2.25 -8.55
C PRO A 114 4.30 -1.53 -8.01
N HIS A 115 4.49 -1.61 -6.69
CA HIS A 115 5.64 -1.05 -5.99
C HIS A 115 5.95 -1.87 -4.74
N THR A 116 7.09 -1.58 -4.11
CA THR A 116 7.35 -1.95 -2.71
C THR A 116 7.49 -0.67 -1.91
N ASP A 117 7.19 -0.73 -0.62
CA ASP A 117 7.52 0.36 0.29
C ASP A 117 9.03 0.40 0.54
N SER A 118 9.51 1.53 1.07
CA SER A 118 10.94 1.70 1.34
C SER A 118 11.37 0.90 2.57
N ARG A 119 12.31 -0.03 2.37
CA ARG A 119 12.93 -0.80 3.45
C ARG A 119 13.72 0.07 4.44
N SER A 120 14.11 1.29 4.09
CA SER A 120 14.76 2.20 5.04
C SER A 120 13.78 2.90 5.99
N LEU A 121 12.49 2.92 5.65
CA LEU A 121 11.46 3.64 6.40
C LEU A 121 10.38 2.72 6.99
N CYS A 122 10.32 1.48 6.52
CA CYS A 122 9.23 0.56 6.85
C CYS A 122 9.68 -0.91 6.81
N ARG A 123 9.25 -1.68 7.82
CA ARG A 123 9.28 -3.15 7.88
C ARG A 123 7.89 -3.73 7.61
N TYR A 124 6.86 -3.09 8.14
CA TYR A 124 5.46 -3.47 7.97
C TYR A 124 4.61 -2.30 7.51
N ALA A 125 3.88 -2.50 6.42
CA ALA A 125 2.91 -1.55 5.92
C ALA A 125 1.49 -2.10 6.11
N ALA A 126 0.51 -1.21 6.22
CA ALA A 126 -0.89 -1.64 6.28
C ALA A 126 -1.84 -0.67 5.58
N VAL A 127 -2.95 -1.25 5.11
CA VAL A 127 -4.09 -0.54 4.53
C VAL A 127 -5.33 -0.92 5.33
N LEU A 128 -5.98 0.07 5.94
CA LEU A 128 -7.29 -0.07 6.56
C LEU A 128 -8.35 0.48 5.62
N TYR A 129 -9.26 -0.37 5.18
CA TYR A 129 -10.34 -0.01 4.27
C TYR A 129 -11.51 0.64 5.04
N LEU A 130 -11.89 1.85 4.67
CA LEU A 130 -12.87 2.64 5.43
C LEU A 130 -14.24 2.78 4.74
N ASN A 131 -14.33 2.58 3.42
CA ASN A 131 -15.58 2.85 2.71
C ASN A 131 -16.40 1.57 2.41
N PRO A 132 -17.59 1.36 3.02
CA PRO A 132 -18.41 0.15 2.80
C PRO A 132 -19.01 0.05 1.40
N LEU A 133 -19.04 1.13 0.62
CA LEU A 133 -19.63 1.18 -0.72
C LEU A 133 -18.69 0.68 -1.83
N VAL A 134 -17.44 0.39 -1.50
CA VAL A 134 -16.41 0.04 -2.48
C VAL A 134 -16.49 -1.46 -2.82
N PRO A 135 -16.51 -1.82 -4.11
CA PRO A 135 -16.50 -3.21 -4.57
C PRO A 135 -15.32 -4.04 -4.05
N LYS A 136 -15.56 -5.34 -3.87
CA LYS A 136 -14.57 -6.29 -3.32
C LYS A 136 -13.30 -6.39 -4.16
N ASP A 137 -13.40 -6.14 -5.47
CA ASP A 137 -12.31 -6.14 -6.43
C ASP A 137 -11.46 -4.86 -6.42
N CYS A 138 -11.76 -3.88 -5.56
CA CYS A 138 -10.92 -2.69 -5.31
C CYS A 138 -10.07 -2.82 -4.03
N GLY A 139 -9.65 -4.04 -3.67
CA GLY A 139 -8.75 -4.32 -2.55
C GLY A 139 -7.27 -4.04 -2.85
N THR A 140 -6.42 -5.02 -2.55
CA THR A 140 -4.97 -4.98 -2.74
C THR A 140 -4.48 -6.33 -3.23
N SER A 141 -3.54 -6.32 -4.17
CA SER A 141 -2.87 -7.53 -4.66
C SER A 141 -1.38 -7.47 -4.37
N PHE A 142 -0.83 -8.64 -4.04
CA PHE A 142 0.60 -8.92 -4.09
C PHE A 142 0.94 -9.47 -5.46
N CYS A 143 2.00 -8.96 -6.05
CA CYS A 143 2.39 -9.25 -7.42
C CYS A 143 3.75 -9.95 -7.47
N ARG A 144 4.04 -10.58 -8.61
CA ARG A 144 5.38 -11.08 -8.95
C ARG A 144 5.76 -10.67 -10.36
N GLN A 145 7.06 -10.62 -10.64
CA GLN A 145 7.58 -10.24 -11.95
C GLN A 145 7.12 -11.21 -13.04
N SER A 146 6.75 -10.65 -14.18
CA SER A 146 6.62 -11.34 -15.45
C SER A 146 7.90 -11.10 -16.27
N LEU A 147 8.56 -12.18 -16.68
CA LEU A 147 9.79 -12.13 -17.46
C LEU A 147 9.53 -12.54 -18.92
N PRO A 148 10.42 -12.18 -19.86
CA PRO A 148 10.32 -12.61 -21.25
C PRO A 148 10.12 -14.13 -21.38
N GLY A 149 9.30 -14.55 -22.34
CA GLY A 149 8.97 -15.96 -22.55
C GLY A 149 7.96 -16.55 -21.55
N GLY A 150 7.23 -15.69 -20.81
CA GLY A 150 6.17 -16.13 -19.88
C GLY A 150 6.69 -16.73 -18.58
N THR A 151 8.00 -16.61 -18.30
CA THR A 151 8.59 -17.06 -17.03
C THR A 151 8.23 -16.09 -15.92
N LEU A 152 7.98 -16.60 -14.71
CA LEU A 152 7.68 -15.76 -13.56
C LEU A 152 8.92 -15.56 -12.69
N GLY A 153 9.24 -14.31 -12.38
CA GLY A 153 10.31 -13.91 -11.47
C GLY A 153 9.82 -13.76 -10.02
N GLY A 154 10.52 -12.91 -9.26
CA GLY A 154 10.29 -12.70 -7.83
C GLY A 154 9.19 -11.72 -7.47
N ASN A 155 8.96 -11.60 -6.17
CA ASN A 155 7.89 -10.77 -5.60
C ASN A 155 8.36 -9.91 -4.41
N GLN A 156 9.66 -9.88 -4.14
CA GLN A 156 10.22 -9.20 -2.98
C GLN A 156 11.48 -8.44 -3.32
N VAL A 157 11.66 -7.29 -2.68
CA VAL A 157 12.93 -6.56 -2.67
C VAL A 157 13.76 -7.00 -1.47
N ALA A 158 15.05 -7.26 -1.70
CA ALA A 158 16.01 -7.71 -0.69
C ALA A 158 17.20 -6.72 -0.60
N PRO A 159 18.00 -6.74 0.49
CA PRO A 159 19.27 -6.03 0.52
C PRO A 159 20.13 -6.34 -0.72
N PRO A 160 20.90 -5.37 -1.24
CA PRO A 160 21.11 -4.02 -0.71
C PRO A 160 20.03 -2.99 -1.06
N HIS A 161 19.05 -3.35 -1.89
CA HIS A 161 18.07 -2.40 -2.44
C HIS A 161 17.01 -1.98 -1.43
N ASN A 162 16.58 -0.72 -1.49
CA ASN A 162 15.56 -0.16 -0.59
C ASN A 162 14.14 -0.35 -1.09
N ASN A 163 13.92 -0.31 -2.40
CA ASN A 163 12.59 -0.44 -3.01
C ASN A 163 12.68 -1.01 -4.43
N LEU A 164 11.54 -1.16 -5.09
CA LEU A 164 11.44 -1.75 -6.42
C LEU A 164 12.20 -0.98 -7.50
N VAL A 165 12.15 0.36 -7.48
CA VAL A 165 12.85 1.21 -8.44
C VAL A 165 14.36 1.03 -8.32
N ASP A 166 14.86 0.99 -7.09
CA ASP A 166 16.27 0.70 -6.78
C ASP A 166 16.66 -0.71 -7.26
N ALA A 167 15.87 -1.73 -6.94
CA ALA A 167 16.14 -3.12 -7.31
C ALA A 167 16.11 -3.37 -8.82
N LEU A 168 15.29 -2.64 -9.58
CA LEU A 168 15.19 -2.78 -11.03
C LEU A 168 16.10 -1.81 -11.80
N GLY A 169 16.63 -0.78 -11.13
CA GLY A 169 17.43 0.27 -11.76
C GLY A 169 16.63 1.19 -12.71
N THR A 170 15.29 1.17 -12.65
CA THR A 170 14.42 1.98 -13.52
C THR A 170 13.13 2.39 -12.81
N ARG A 171 12.63 3.58 -13.16
CA ARG A 171 11.31 4.07 -12.74
C ARG A 171 10.18 3.58 -13.65
N PHE A 172 10.51 3.19 -14.88
CA PHE A 172 9.57 2.76 -15.89
C PHE A 172 9.76 1.29 -16.19
N VAL A 173 8.71 0.53 -15.97
CA VAL A 173 8.58 -0.85 -16.40
C VAL A 173 7.38 -0.95 -17.35
N GLY A 174 7.40 -1.92 -18.26
CA GLY A 174 6.24 -2.15 -19.13
C GLY A 174 4.98 -2.51 -18.32
N PRO A 175 3.77 -2.20 -18.81
CA PRO A 175 2.51 -2.50 -18.09
C PRO A 175 2.40 -3.98 -17.65
N ASP A 176 2.91 -4.90 -18.46
CA ASP A 176 2.83 -6.35 -18.21
C ASP A 176 4.00 -6.90 -17.40
N SER A 177 4.83 -6.05 -16.78
CA SER A 177 6.02 -6.47 -16.04
C SER A 177 5.72 -7.20 -14.74
N PHE A 178 4.46 -7.18 -14.30
CA PHE A 178 4.00 -7.84 -13.08
C PHE A 178 2.66 -8.53 -13.32
N THR A 179 2.47 -9.65 -12.61
CA THR A 179 1.20 -10.37 -12.56
C THR A 179 0.77 -10.58 -11.11
N GLU A 180 -0.54 -10.68 -10.89
CA GLU A 180 -1.11 -10.94 -9.57
C GLU A 180 -0.75 -12.36 -9.09
N ASP A 181 -0.29 -12.48 -7.84
CA ASP A 181 -0.01 -13.76 -7.19
C ASP A 181 -1.07 -14.04 -6.10
N VAL A 182 -1.35 -13.05 -5.25
CA VAL A 182 -2.34 -13.15 -4.16
C VAL A 182 -3.17 -11.88 -4.10
N ARG A 183 -4.49 -12.03 -4.10
CA ARG A 183 -5.45 -10.93 -3.94
C ARG A 183 -6.09 -10.95 -2.55
N VAL A 184 -6.18 -9.78 -1.93
CA VAL A 184 -6.98 -9.53 -0.73
C VAL A 184 -8.11 -8.58 -1.09
N PRO A 185 -9.38 -9.00 -0.98
CA PRO A 185 -10.50 -8.18 -1.39
C PRO A 185 -10.73 -7.02 -0.41
N HIS A 186 -11.27 -5.93 -0.95
CA HIS A 186 -11.77 -4.82 -0.16
C HIS A 186 -12.88 -5.32 0.78
N ARG A 187 -12.81 -4.90 2.04
CA ARG A 187 -13.87 -5.07 3.05
C ARG A 187 -13.75 -3.89 4.01
N ALA A 188 -14.82 -3.13 4.22
CA ALA A 188 -14.77 -2.06 5.22
C ALA A 188 -14.40 -2.61 6.61
N ASN A 189 -13.63 -1.83 7.36
CA ASN A 189 -13.07 -2.18 8.66
C ASN A 189 -12.08 -3.37 8.66
N ARG A 190 -11.53 -3.72 7.49
CA ARG A 190 -10.40 -4.66 7.36
C ARG A 190 -9.08 -3.91 7.35
N LEU A 191 -8.14 -4.35 8.18
CA LEU A 191 -6.72 -4.02 8.07
C LEU A 191 -6.00 -5.15 7.34
N LEU A 192 -5.45 -4.84 6.17
CA LEU A 192 -4.46 -5.66 5.51
C LEU A 192 -3.08 -5.17 5.93
N LEU A 193 -2.36 -5.98 6.72
CA LEU A 193 -0.99 -5.76 7.15
C LEU A 193 -0.05 -6.64 6.34
N TYR A 194 1.13 -6.16 5.96
CA TYR A 194 2.09 -6.92 5.16
C TYR A 194 3.53 -6.46 5.32
N SER A 195 4.47 -7.33 4.97
CA SER A 195 5.88 -6.99 4.87
C SER A 195 6.10 -5.97 3.77
N ALA A 196 6.70 -4.83 4.12
CA ALA A 196 6.87 -3.65 3.27
C ALA A 196 7.64 -3.91 1.96
N ASN A 197 8.45 -4.98 1.93
CA ASN A 197 9.27 -5.34 0.79
C ASN A 197 8.57 -6.24 -0.23
N LEU A 198 7.30 -6.60 -0.03
CA LEU A 198 6.48 -7.30 -1.01
C LEU A 198 6.03 -6.35 -2.12
N ILE A 199 6.08 -6.81 -3.37
CA ILE A 199 5.50 -6.06 -4.49
C ILE A 199 3.98 -6.11 -4.34
N HIS A 200 3.35 -4.95 -4.31
CA HIS A 200 1.92 -4.83 -4.12
C HIS A 200 1.33 -3.64 -4.89
N THR A 201 0.02 -3.67 -5.06
CA THR A 201 -0.74 -2.58 -5.67
C THR A 201 -2.21 -2.62 -5.26
N ALA A 202 -2.92 -1.50 -5.39
CA ALA A 202 -4.38 -1.53 -5.31
C ALA A 202 -4.93 -2.35 -6.50
N THR A 203 -6.00 -3.10 -6.33
CA THR A 203 -6.58 -3.83 -7.47
C THR A 203 -7.49 -2.96 -8.34
N GLY A 204 -7.92 -1.82 -7.81
CA GLY A 204 -8.72 -0.83 -8.51
C GLY A 204 -9.02 0.37 -7.61
N TYR A 205 -9.42 1.47 -8.24
CA TYR A 205 -10.01 2.63 -7.58
C TYR A 205 -11.49 2.71 -7.96
N TRP A 206 -12.28 3.38 -7.13
CA TRP A 206 -13.74 3.36 -7.24
C TRP A 206 -14.31 4.72 -6.88
N GLY A 207 -15.45 5.06 -7.46
CA GLY A 207 -16.23 6.23 -7.08
C GLY A 207 -15.74 7.54 -7.72
N THR A 208 -16.63 8.53 -7.77
CA THR A 208 -16.35 9.86 -8.35
C THR A 208 -16.49 10.99 -7.34
N THR A 209 -17.19 10.77 -6.23
CA THR A 209 -17.42 11.73 -5.13
C THR A 209 -16.61 11.37 -3.90
N LEU A 210 -16.36 12.31 -2.99
CA LEU A 210 -15.57 12.00 -1.79
C LEU A 210 -16.17 10.83 -0.96
N GLN A 211 -17.49 10.69 -0.99
CA GLN A 211 -18.28 9.71 -0.25
C GLN A 211 -18.18 8.30 -0.83
N ASP A 212 -18.12 8.15 -2.15
CA ASP A 212 -18.07 6.84 -2.82
C ASP A 212 -16.62 6.40 -3.10
N LYS A 213 -15.66 7.33 -3.06
CA LYS A 213 -14.26 7.07 -3.37
C LYS A 213 -13.67 5.94 -2.53
N ARG A 214 -12.71 5.20 -3.10
CA ARG A 214 -11.92 4.23 -2.34
C ARG A 214 -11.12 4.94 -1.25
N MET A 215 -11.63 4.88 -0.02
CA MET A 215 -11.04 5.50 1.15
C MET A 215 -10.28 4.47 1.98
N THR A 216 -9.01 4.74 2.21
CA THR A 216 -8.14 3.89 3.04
C THR A 216 -7.28 4.71 3.97
N ALA A 217 -7.11 4.27 5.21
CA ALA A 217 -6.00 4.74 6.05
C ALA A 217 -4.76 3.86 5.80
N VAL A 218 -3.62 4.48 5.56
CA VAL A 218 -2.34 3.80 5.32
C VAL A 218 -1.37 4.02 6.47
N PHE A 219 -0.60 2.99 6.77
CA PHE A 219 0.31 2.95 7.90
C PHE A 219 1.63 2.29 7.52
N PHE A 220 2.70 2.76 8.14
CA PHE A 220 4.06 2.28 7.89
C PHE A 220 4.83 2.25 9.21
N TRP A 221 5.38 1.09 9.55
CA TRP A 221 6.14 0.90 10.78
C TRP A 221 7.48 0.25 10.51
N MET A 222 8.51 0.76 11.18
CA MET A 222 9.68 -0.01 11.55
C MET A 222 9.34 -0.95 12.71
N ALA A 223 10.14 -1.99 12.89
CA ALA A 223 9.95 -3.05 13.88
C ALA A 223 11.30 -3.66 14.28
#